data_AF-A0A6V7RN87-F1
#
_entry.id   AF-A0A6V7RN87-F1
#
_cell.length_a   1.000
_cell.length_b   1.000
_cell.length_c   1.000
_cell.angle_alpha   90.00
_cell.angle_beta   90.00
_cell.angle_gamma   90.00
#
_symmetry.space_group_name_H-M   'P 1'
#
loop_
_entity.id
_entity.type
_entity.pdbx_description
1 polymer ?
#
loop_
_entity_poly.entity_id
_entity_poly.type
_entity_poly.pdbx_seq_one_letter_code
_entity_poly.pdbx_strand_id
1 'polypeptide(L)'
;MTLARSVTVIPARRRTRNIDAEEKKKLKVAAYCRVSTDSEEQATSYEVQVEHYTTYIQNNPEWELAGIYADDGISGTNTKKREQFNKMIEDSMNGKIDMIITKSISRFARNTLDCLKYIRQLKDKEIPVIF
;
A
#
# COMPACT_ATOMS: atom_id res chain seq x y z
N MET A 1 17.80 8.04 -75.79
CA MET A 1 16.86 8.79 -74.93
C MET A 1 16.61 7.98 -73.67
N THR A 2 17.24 8.36 -72.57
CA THR A 2 17.22 7.61 -71.30
C THR A 2 16.08 8.16 -70.43
N LEU A 3 15.04 7.36 -70.21
CA LEU A 3 13.93 7.70 -69.31
C LEU A 3 14.41 7.60 -67.86
N ALA A 4 14.58 8.75 -67.20
CA ALA A 4 14.87 8.81 -65.78
C ALA A 4 13.62 8.38 -64.98
N ARG A 5 13.71 7.26 -64.26
CA ARG A 5 12.68 6.86 -63.28
C ARG A 5 12.69 7.86 -62.12
N SER A 6 11.58 8.56 -61.91
CA SER A 6 11.36 9.39 -60.73
C SER A 6 11.10 8.50 -59.52
N VAL A 7 12.10 8.38 -58.64
CA VAL A 7 11.94 7.73 -57.34
C VAL A 7 11.44 8.78 -56.36
N THR A 8 10.17 8.69 -55.94
CA THR A 8 9.65 9.47 -54.83
C THR A 8 10.01 8.78 -53.52
N VAL A 9 10.99 9.34 -52.80
CA VAL A 9 11.38 8.85 -51.48
C VAL A 9 10.30 9.27 -50.48
N ILE A 10 9.51 8.31 -50.00
CA ILE A 10 8.59 8.54 -48.88
C ILE A 10 9.46 8.60 -47.62
N PRO A 11 9.56 9.74 -46.92
CA PRO A 11 10.37 9.81 -45.71
C PRO A 11 9.79 8.83 -44.70
N ALA A 12 10.67 8.04 -44.06
CA ALA A 12 10.25 7.19 -42.96
C ALA A 12 9.58 8.09 -41.91
N ARG A 13 8.26 7.95 -41.75
CA ARG A 13 7.54 8.53 -40.61
C ARG A 13 8.25 7.97 -39.39
N ARG A 14 9.08 8.77 -38.72
CA ARG A 14 9.47 8.49 -37.36
C ARG A 14 8.16 8.45 -36.60
N ARG A 15 7.63 7.25 -36.37
CA ARG A 15 6.80 7.02 -35.19
C ARG A 15 7.73 7.44 -34.07
N THR A 16 7.59 8.68 -33.62
CA THR A 16 7.82 8.99 -32.21
C THR A 16 7.00 7.93 -31.50
N ARG A 17 7.66 6.85 -31.09
CA ARG A 17 7.17 6.10 -29.95
C ARG A 17 7.15 7.20 -28.91
N ASN A 18 5.96 7.69 -28.62
CA ASN A 18 5.72 8.28 -27.33
C ASN A 18 6.11 7.15 -26.37
N ILE A 19 7.38 7.18 -25.96
CA ILE A 19 7.81 6.62 -24.70
C ILE A 19 7.32 7.65 -23.69
N ASP A 20 6.01 7.87 -23.68
CA ASP A 20 5.35 8.26 -22.45
C ASP A 20 5.70 7.04 -21.60
N ALA A 21 6.69 7.19 -20.73
CA ALA A 21 6.90 6.23 -19.67
C ALA A 21 5.52 6.10 -19.05
N GLU A 22 4.82 4.99 -19.32
CA GLU A 22 3.77 4.54 -18.44
C GLU A 22 4.50 4.39 -17.10
N GLU A 23 4.51 5.47 -16.32
CA GLU A 23 4.70 5.39 -14.90
C GLU A 23 3.57 4.45 -14.48
N LYS A 24 3.87 3.16 -14.47
CA LYS A 24 3.01 2.13 -13.89
C LYS A 24 2.60 2.72 -12.55
N LYS A 25 1.31 3.00 -12.39
CA LYS A 25 0.79 3.55 -11.14
C LYS A 25 1.33 2.69 -10.02
N LYS A 26 2.12 3.28 -9.14
CA LYS A 26 2.67 2.59 -8.00
C LYS A 26 1.51 2.13 -7.13
N LEU A 27 1.62 0.92 -6.60
CA LEU A 27 0.63 0.37 -5.70
C LEU A 27 0.72 1.11 -4.36
N LYS A 28 -0.38 1.71 -3.90
CA LYS A 28 -0.40 2.43 -2.63
C LYS A 28 -0.50 1.46 -1.48
N VAL A 29 0.60 1.27 -0.76
CA VAL A 29 0.72 0.29 0.33
C VAL A 29 0.66 0.99 1.68
N ALA A 30 -0.25 0.54 2.54
CA ALA A 30 -0.31 0.95 3.94
C ALA A 30 0.18 -0.17 4.86
N ALA A 31 0.74 0.20 6.01
CA ALA A 31 1.08 -0.76 7.05
C ALA A 31 0.24 -0.53 8.31
N TYR A 32 -0.21 -1.62 8.94
CA TYR A 32 -0.90 -1.60 10.22
C TYR A 32 -0.07 -2.26 11.32
N CYS A 33 0.18 -1.50 12.37
CA CYS A 33 0.93 -1.90 13.54
C CYS A 33 0.01 -1.91 14.77
N ARG A 34 0.24 -2.84 15.69
CA ARG A 34 -0.39 -2.78 17.02
C ARG A 34 0.70 -2.92 18.05
N VAL A 35 1.00 -1.88 18.82
CA VAL A 35 2.17 -1.82 19.73
C VAL A 35 1.75 -2.10 21.15
N SER A 36 2.54 -2.80 21.96
CA SER A 36 2.16 -3.13 23.33
C SER A 36 2.81 -2.17 24.33
N THR A 37 2.02 -1.33 24.99
CA THR A 37 2.43 -0.30 25.96
C THR A 37 2.75 -0.84 27.37
N ASP A 38 3.76 -1.70 27.56
CA ASP A 38 4.09 -2.28 28.90
C ASP A 38 5.45 -1.88 29.49
N SER A 39 6.18 -0.92 28.89
CA SER A 39 7.39 -0.34 29.51
C SER A 39 7.83 0.93 28.78
N GLU A 40 8.43 1.89 29.49
CA GLU A 40 9.03 3.12 28.94
C GLU A 40 10.14 2.86 27.91
N GLU A 41 10.71 1.64 27.86
CA GLU A 41 11.65 1.21 26.80
C GLU A 41 10.99 1.05 25.40
N GLN A 42 9.65 1.14 25.31
CA GLN A 42 8.86 0.89 24.10
C GLN A 42 8.64 2.12 23.19
N ALA A 43 9.06 3.33 23.58
CA ALA A 43 8.99 4.51 22.68
C ALA A 43 9.83 4.27 21.41
N THR A 44 10.96 3.59 21.56
CA THR A 44 11.81 3.10 20.48
C THR A 44 11.10 2.09 19.56
N SER A 45 10.06 1.39 20.04
CA SER A 45 9.38 0.36 19.24
C SER A 45 8.51 0.93 18.12
N TYR A 46 7.91 2.11 18.31
CA TYR A 46 7.02 2.70 17.30
C TYR A 46 7.82 3.27 16.14
N GLU A 47 8.85 4.07 16.42
CA GLU A 47 9.74 4.62 15.40
C GLU A 47 10.44 3.51 14.62
N VAL A 48 10.94 2.47 15.31
CA VAL A 48 11.53 1.29 14.66
C VAL A 48 10.52 0.55 13.79
N GLN A 49 9.25 0.43 14.20
CA GLN A 49 8.21 -0.19 13.37
C GLN A 49 7.88 0.68 12.15
N VAL A 50 7.78 1.99 12.33
CA VAL A 50 7.54 2.94 11.24
C VAL A 50 8.67 2.87 10.23
N GLU A 51 9.93 2.91 10.69
CA GLU A 51 11.11 2.81 9.85
C GLU A 51 11.18 1.46 9.13
N HIS A 52 10.90 0.36 9.83
CA HIS A 52 10.88 -0.98 9.25
C HIS A 52 9.87 -1.08 8.09
N TYR A 53 8.62 -0.66 8.30
CA TYR A 53 7.60 -0.72 7.25
C TYR A 53 7.83 0.30 6.14
N THR A 54 8.31 1.50 6.48
CA THR A 54 8.70 2.51 5.49
C THR A 54 9.78 1.96 4.56
N THR A 55 10.84 1.39 5.12
CA THR A 55 11.94 0.79 4.36
C THR A 55 11.46 -0.42 3.57
N TYR A 56 10.66 -1.30 4.16
CA TYR A 56 10.08 -2.46 3.47
C TYR A 56 9.26 -2.05 2.25
N ILE A 57 8.45 -1.00 2.37
CA ILE A 57 7.62 -0.51 1.27
C ILE A 57 8.47 0.19 0.21
N GLN A 58 9.38 1.08 0.64
CA GLN A 58 10.24 1.85 -0.27
C GLN A 58 11.27 1.00 -1.02
N ASN A 59 11.66 -0.15 -0.48
CA ASN A 59 12.53 -1.11 -1.16
C ASN A 59 11.88 -1.71 -2.42
N ASN A 60 10.56 -1.61 -2.57
CA ASN A 60 9.84 -2.07 -3.75
C ASN A 60 9.54 -0.88 -4.68
N PRO A 61 10.17 -0.80 -5.88
CA PRO A 61 10.00 0.35 -6.78
C PRO A 61 8.58 0.47 -7.35
N GLU A 62 7.80 -0.63 -7.30
CA GLU A 62 6.40 -0.68 -7.73
C GLU A 62 5.42 -0.21 -6.64
N TRP A 63 5.89 0.08 -5.42
CA TRP A 63 5.05 0.48 -4.29
C TRP A 63 5.25 1.95 -3.90
N GLU A 64 4.20 2.53 -3.33
CA GLU A 64 4.18 3.87 -2.75
C GLU A 64 3.64 3.78 -1.33
N LEU A 65 4.28 4.47 -0.38
CA LEU A 65 3.83 4.49 1.01
C LEU A 65 2.56 5.33 1.16
N ALA A 66 1.42 4.67 1.38
CA ALA A 66 0.13 5.33 1.60
C ALA A 66 -0.05 5.82 3.04
N GLY A 67 0.63 5.17 4.00
CA GLY A 67 0.59 5.54 5.40
C GLY A 67 0.91 4.38 6.34
N ILE A 68 1.28 4.72 7.57
CA ILE A 68 1.52 3.75 8.64
C ILE A 68 0.54 4.05 9.76
N TYR A 69 -0.31 3.08 10.06
CA TYR A 69 -1.38 3.17 11.05
C TYR A 69 -1.01 2.31 12.25
N ALA A 70 -1.00 2.88 13.44
CA ALA A 70 -0.67 2.12 14.64
C ALA A 70 -1.64 2.38 15.79
N ASP A 71 -2.06 1.31 16.47
CA ASP A 71 -2.85 1.40 17.69
C ASP A 71 -2.09 0.79 18.89
N ASP A 72 -2.35 1.33 20.09
CA ASP A 72 -1.92 0.73 21.35
C ASP A 72 -2.66 -0.59 21.62
N GLY A 73 -1.90 -1.59 22.05
CA GLY A 73 -2.28 -3.00 22.19
C GLY A 73 -2.41 -3.48 23.63
N ILE A 74 -2.17 -2.63 24.63
CA ILE A 74 -2.33 -2.98 26.05
C ILE A 74 -3.54 -2.28 26.63
N SER A 75 -4.61 -3.07 26.75
CA SER A 75 -5.41 -3.13 27.97
C SER A 75 -6.39 -4.28 27.79
N GLY A 76 -6.23 -5.33 28.61
CA GLY A 76 -7.15 -6.47 28.69
C GLY A 76 -8.56 -6.12 29.17
N THR A 77 -8.88 -4.84 29.37
CA THR A 77 -10.16 -4.39 29.94
C THR A 77 -10.66 -3.05 29.39
N ASN A 78 -9.96 -2.40 28.46
CA ASN A 78 -10.39 -1.07 28.01
C ASN A 78 -10.38 -0.89 26.50
N THR A 79 -11.51 -0.40 26.02
CA THR A 79 -11.88 -0.07 24.64
C THR A 79 -11.11 1.17 24.16
N LYS A 80 -9.77 1.16 24.23
CA LYS A 80 -8.96 2.13 23.49
C LYS A 80 -9.26 1.92 22.02
N LYS A 81 -10.01 2.87 21.48
CA LYS A 81 -10.63 2.86 20.16
C LYS A 81 -9.55 2.59 19.13
N ARG A 82 -9.81 1.65 18.22
CA ARG A 82 -8.92 1.34 17.09
C ARG A 82 -8.99 2.46 16.06
N GLU A 83 -8.68 3.69 16.48
CA GLU A 83 -8.89 4.88 15.66
C GLU A 83 -8.04 4.81 14.40
N GLN A 84 -6.78 4.36 14.53
CA GLN A 84 -5.89 4.24 13.39
C GLN A 84 -6.28 3.07 12.49
N PHE A 85 -6.73 1.94 13.04
CA PHE A 85 -7.30 0.87 12.23
C PHE A 85 -8.54 1.32 11.45
N ASN A 86 -9.49 1.99 12.11
CA ASN A 86 -10.72 2.44 11.46
C ASN A 86 -10.42 3.48 10.38
N LYS A 87 -9.47 4.39 10.65
CA LYS A 87 -8.97 5.35 9.66
C LYS A 87 -8.32 4.66 8.45
N MET A 88 -7.52 3.61 8.68
CA MET A 88 -6.95 2.81 7.59
C MET A 88 -8.06 2.18 6.74
N ILE A 89 -9.09 1.60 7.36
CA ILE A 89 -10.22 1.02 6.63
C ILE A 89 -10.94 2.11 5.83
N GLU A 90 -11.19 3.28 6.41
CA GLU A 90 -11.83 4.40 5.72
C GLU A 90 -10.99 4.90 4.53
N ASP A 91 -9.67 5.08 4.71
CA ASP A 91 -8.75 5.48 3.65
C ASP A 91 -8.68 4.42 2.53
N SER A 92 -8.81 3.14 2.89
CA SER A 92 -8.96 2.03 1.95
C SER A 92 -10.27 2.14 1.15
N MET A 93 -11.39 2.42 1.81
CA MET A 93 -12.68 2.60 1.13
C MET A 93 -12.70 3.82 0.20
N ASN A 94 -11.93 4.85 0.53
CA ASN A 94 -11.74 6.06 -0.26
C ASN A 94 -10.74 5.90 -1.44
N GLY A 95 -10.17 4.70 -1.64
CA GLY A 95 -9.22 4.44 -2.73
C GLY A 95 -7.85 5.11 -2.54
N LYS A 96 -7.47 5.40 -1.29
CA LYS A 96 -6.13 5.91 -0.96
C LYS A 96 -5.12 4.79 -0.71
N ILE A 97 -5.60 3.57 -0.49
CA ILE A 97 -4.79 2.39 -0.18
C ILE A 97 -5.22 1.27 -1.12
N ASP A 98 -4.25 0.68 -1.80
CA ASP A 98 -4.44 -0.45 -2.72
C ASP A 98 -3.99 -1.77 -2.07
N MET A 99 -3.19 -1.73 -0.99
CA MET A 99 -2.73 -2.92 -0.26
C MET A 99 -2.44 -2.61 1.20
N ILE A 100 -2.74 -3.54 2.09
CA ILE A 100 -2.44 -3.43 3.52
C ILE A 100 -1.43 -4.51 3.94
N ILE A 101 -0.41 -4.12 4.69
CA ILE A 101 0.55 -5.02 5.33
C ILE A 101 0.35 -4.99 6.84
N THR A 102 0.36 -6.15 7.47
CA THR A 102 0.29 -6.33 8.93
C THR A 102 1.17 -7.50 9.33
N LYS A 103 1.66 -7.55 10.56
CA LYS A 103 2.57 -8.61 11.04
C LYS A 103 1.91 -9.99 11.24
N SER A 104 0.61 -10.00 11.50
CA SER A 104 -0.15 -11.24 11.71
C SER A 104 -1.66 -10.97 11.72
N ILE A 105 -2.45 -12.04 11.54
CA ILE A 105 -3.91 -12.00 11.67
C ILE A 105 -4.32 -11.51 13.07
N SER A 106 -3.62 -11.94 14.11
CA SER A 106 -3.91 -11.53 15.49
C SER A 106 -3.64 -10.05 15.76
N ARG A 107 -2.76 -9.40 14.98
CA ARG A 107 -2.57 -7.94 15.02
C ARG A 107 -3.70 -7.23 14.29
N PHE A 108 -4.14 -7.76 13.14
CA PHE A 108 -5.22 -7.22 12.33
C PHE A 108 -6.61 -7.27 12.98
N ALA A 109 -6.95 -8.38 13.64
CA ALA A 109 -8.28 -8.55 14.26
C ALA A 109 -8.18 -9.22 15.64
N ARG A 110 -9.13 -8.88 16.52
CA ARG A 110 -9.21 -9.44 17.88
C ARG A 110 -9.99 -10.76 17.93
N ASN A 111 -10.87 -10.99 16.97
CA ASN A 111 -11.68 -12.20 16.85
C ASN A 111 -11.89 -12.56 15.36
N THR A 112 -12.34 -13.78 15.12
CA THR A 112 -12.55 -14.33 13.77
C THR A 112 -13.65 -13.60 13.00
N LEU A 113 -14.73 -13.17 13.67
CA LEU A 113 -15.86 -12.49 13.04
C LEU A 113 -15.46 -11.13 12.46
N ASP A 114 -14.76 -10.32 13.24
CA ASP A 114 -14.22 -9.02 12.81
C ASP A 114 -13.21 -9.20 11.68
N CYS A 115 -12.33 -10.21 11.79
CA CYS A 115 -11.37 -10.53 10.75
C CYS A 115 -12.08 -10.78 9.40
N LEU A 116 -13.06 -11.69 9.40
CA LEU A 116 -13.82 -12.02 8.19
C LEU A 116 -14.60 -10.82 7.66
N LYS A 117 -15.17 -10.00 8.55
CA LYS A 117 -15.91 -8.78 8.18
C LYS A 117 -15.01 -7.81 7.41
N TYR A 118 -13.85 -7.43 7.96
CA TYR A 118 -12.96 -6.46 7.32
C TYR A 118 -12.27 -7.02 6.08
N ILE A 119 -11.83 -8.28 6.10
CA ILE A 119 -11.24 -8.92 4.92
C ILE A 119 -12.23 -8.95 3.76
N ARG A 120 -13.51 -9.25 4.00
CA ARG A 120 -14.54 -9.21 2.94
C ARG A 120 -14.72 -7.81 2.38
N GLN A 121 -14.86 -6.81 3.24
CA GLN A 121 -14.99 -5.41 2.80
C GLN A 121 -13.81 -4.94 1.96
N LEU A 122 -12.58 -5.28 2.37
CA LEU A 122 -11.38 -4.94 1.62
C LEU A 122 -11.28 -5.72 0.29
N LYS A 123 -11.69 -6.99 0.30
CA LYS A 123 -11.75 -7.83 -0.90
C LYS A 123 -12.75 -7.31 -1.93
N ASP A 124 -13.90 -6.79 -1.50
CA ASP A 124 -14.90 -6.17 -2.37
C ASP A 124 -14.35 -4.91 -3.07
N LYS A 125 -13.28 -4.32 -2.53
CA LYS A 125 -12.51 -3.20 -3.10
C LYS A 125 -11.22 -3.64 -3.81
N GLU A 126 -10.99 -4.94 -3.93
CA GLU A 126 -9.77 -5.52 -4.51
C GLU A 126 -8.48 -5.13 -3.75
N ILE A 127 -8.60 -4.86 -2.44
CA ILE A 127 -7.47 -4.49 -1.56
C ILE A 127 -6.97 -5.75 -0.83
N PRO A 128 -5.83 -6.34 -1.22
CA PRO A 128 -5.23 -7.45 -0.50
C PRO A 128 -4.69 -7.03 0.87
N VAL A 129 -4.78 -7.95 1.82
CA VAL A 129 -4.14 -7.85 3.14
C VAL A 129 -3.04 -8.92 3.23
N ILE A 130 -1.80 -8.49 3.45
CA ILE A 130 -0.63 -9.35 3.64
C ILE A 130 -0.35 -9.47 5.13
N PHE A 131 -0.15 -10.70 5.61
CA PHE A 131 0.11 -11.07 7.00
C PHE A 131 1.53 -11.56 7.21
#